data_AF-A0A1J0GC00-F1
#
_entry.id   AF-A0A1J0GC00-F1
#
_cell.length_a   1.000
_cell.length_b   1.000
_cell.length_c   1.000
_cell.angle_alpha   90.00
_cell.angle_beta   90.00
_cell.angle_gamma   90.00
#
_symmetry.space_group_name_H-M   'P 1'
#
loop_
_entity.id
_entity.type
_entity.pdbx_description
1 polymer ?
#
loop_
_entity_poly.entity_id
_entity_poly.type
_entity_poly.pdbx_seq_one_letter_code
_entity_poly.pdbx_strand_id
1 'polypeptide(L)'
;MAIPKKKNISVEDIVVVESTKTKLQNGRQAIEFEISEEAKKIIEEFKENLVESNKAPTTIKSYIFDVKSFISFIESVGIIFTGEFNANQYNDYIKAQIDLEIKPTTIKKRRNSLQQYNIFLESKKYMNSVIIISKNDGLPIK
;
A
#
# COMPACT_ATOMS: atom_id res chain seq x y z
N MET A 1 -44.74 10.79 -0.54
CA MET A 1 -43.39 10.53 0.00
C MET A 1 -42.66 9.66 -1.02
N ALA A 2 -41.89 10.27 -1.92
CA ALA A 2 -41.30 9.60 -3.08
C ALA A 2 -39.77 9.54 -2.91
N ILE A 3 -39.24 8.32 -2.99
CA ILE A 3 -37.81 8.00 -2.91
C ILE A 3 -37.16 8.49 -4.22
N PRO A 4 -36.15 9.39 -4.19
CA PRO A 4 -35.44 9.75 -5.40
C PRO A 4 -34.49 8.62 -5.83
N LYS A 5 -34.56 8.33 -7.13
CA LYS A 5 -33.83 7.29 -7.87
C LYS A 5 -32.31 7.51 -7.77
N LYS A 6 -31.57 6.43 -7.50
CA LYS A 6 -30.11 6.39 -7.59
C LYS A 6 -29.68 6.78 -9.01
N LYS A 7 -28.87 7.83 -9.11
CA LYS A 7 -28.17 8.23 -10.33
C LYS A 7 -27.13 7.16 -10.62
N ASN A 8 -27.33 6.42 -11.72
CA ASN A 8 -26.30 5.57 -12.32
C ASN A 8 -25.12 6.48 -12.70
N ILE A 9 -23.98 6.29 -12.03
CA ILE A 9 -22.69 6.71 -12.57
C ILE A 9 -22.21 5.54 -13.43
N SER A 10 -22.08 5.77 -14.72
CA SER A 10 -21.50 4.83 -15.67
C SER A 10 -20.04 4.57 -15.28
N VAL A 11 -19.62 3.31 -15.35
CA VAL A 11 -18.27 2.81 -15.03
C VAL A 11 -17.24 3.13 -16.12
N GLU A 12 -17.47 4.19 -16.91
CA GLU A 12 -16.69 4.49 -18.12
C GLU A 12 -15.83 5.76 -17.98
N ASP A 13 -15.84 6.43 -16.82
CA ASP A 13 -15.07 7.65 -16.56
C ASP A 13 -14.04 7.52 -15.41
N ILE A 14 -13.60 6.31 -15.09
CA ILE A 14 -12.33 6.16 -14.36
C ILE A 14 -11.24 6.15 -15.41
N VAL A 15 -10.76 7.37 -15.69
CA VAL A 15 -9.67 7.72 -16.58
C VAL A 15 -8.57 6.67 -16.48
N VAL A 16 -8.51 5.80 -17.49
CA VAL A 16 -7.32 5.08 -17.89
C VAL A 16 -6.31 6.17 -18.22
N VAL A 17 -5.37 6.43 -17.32
CA VAL A 17 -4.23 7.30 -17.60
C VAL A 17 -3.28 6.48 -18.48
N GLU A 18 -3.66 6.34 -19.74
CA GLU A 18 -2.80 5.92 -20.84
C GLU A 18 -1.81 7.05 -21.11
N SER A 19 -0.58 6.89 -20.63
CA SER A 19 0.59 7.63 -21.12
C SER A 19 1.84 6.80 -20.92
N THR A 20 1.90 5.62 -21.53
CA THR A 20 3.14 4.85 -21.63
C THR A 20 3.66 4.89 -23.07
N LYS A 21 4.77 5.62 -23.29
CA LYS A 21 5.59 5.48 -24.49
C LYS A 21 6.85 4.66 -24.15
N THR A 22 6.80 3.39 -24.60
CA THR A 22 7.84 2.39 -24.99
C THR A 22 9.33 2.75 -24.88
N LYS A 23 10.27 1.88 -24.44
CA LYS A 23 10.66 0.54 -24.96
C LYS A 23 11.71 -0.14 -24.02
N LEU A 24 11.65 -1.47 -23.81
CA LEU A 24 12.71 -2.49 -24.07
C LEU A 24 12.44 -3.83 -23.33
N GLN A 25 12.89 -4.93 -23.93
CA GLN A 25 12.52 -6.33 -23.73
C GLN A 25 13.28 -7.03 -22.57
N ASN A 26 12.53 -7.72 -21.68
CA ASN A 26 12.78 -9.06 -21.11
C ASN A 26 12.09 -9.21 -19.72
N GLY A 27 10.96 -9.92 -19.69
CA GLY A 27 10.64 -10.87 -18.60
C GLY A 27 10.47 -10.38 -17.16
N ARG A 28 9.99 -9.15 -16.94
CA ARG A 28 9.19 -8.66 -15.78
C ARG A 28 9.16 -7.15 -15.98
N GLN A 29 8.00 -6.60 -16.35
CA GLN A 29 7.83 -5.15 -16.48
C GLN A 29 8.33 -4.50 -15.18
N ALA A 30 9.30 -3.58 -15.30
CA ALA A 30 9.62 -2.69 -14.20
C ALA A 30 8.37 -1.84 -13.98
N ILE A 31 7.63 -2.14 -12.90
CA ILE A 31 6.56 -1.26 -12.47
C ILE A 31 7.27 -0.03 -11.89
N GLU A 32 7.27 1.06 -12.65
CA GLU A 32 7.72 2.35 -12.15
C GLU A 32 6.63 2.88 -11.23
N PHE A 33 7.02 3.11 -9.98
CA PHE A 33 6.14 3.75 -9.00
C PHE A 33 6.43 5.24 -9.07
N GLU A 34 5.44 6.01 -9.50
CA GLU A 34 5.44 7.45 -9.29
C GLU A 34 5.22 7.68 -7.79
N ILE A 35 6.31 7.99 -7.09
CA ILE A 35 6.33 8.30 -5.66
C ILE A 35 7.23 9.51 -5.41
N SER A 36 6.86 10.34 -4.44
CA SER A 36 7.59 11.53 -3.99
C SER A 36 8.98 11.19 -3.46
N GLU A 37 9.88 12.19 -3.48
CA GLU A 37 11.24 12.03 -2.96
C GLU A 37 11.24 11.78 -1.44
N GLU A 38 10.30 12.39 -0.73
CA GLU A 38 10.04 12.18 0.69
C GLU A 38 9.68 10.71 0.96
N ALA A 39 8.76 10.15 0.18
CA ALA A 39 8.40 8.75 0.28
C ALA A 39 9.59 7.82 -0.01
N LYS A 40 10.38 8.11 -1.05
CA LYS A 40 11.58 7.32 -1.41
C LYS A 40 12.55 7.25 -0.25
N LYS A 41 12.79 8.37 0.44
CA LYS A 41 13.68 8.42 1.61
C LYS A 41 13.19 7.49 2.71
N ILE A 42 11.91 7.56 3.07
CA ILE A 42 11.31 6.74 4.13
C ILE A 42 11.34 5.25 3.75
N ILE A 43 11.16 4.92 2.47
CA ILE A 43 11.25 3.54 1.97
C ILE A 43 12.68 3.00 2.09
N GLU A 44 13.71 3.81 1.79
CA GLU A 44 15.10 3.38 1.96
C GLU A 44 15.44 3.21 3.45
N GLU A 45 14.97 4.09 4.34
CA GLU A 45 15.12 3.89 5.80
C GLU A 45 14.43 2.59 6.27
N PHE A 46 13.26 2.26 5.70
CA PHE A 46 12.58 0.99 5.99
C PHE A 46 13.38 -0.21 5.50
N LYS A 47 13.96 -0.12 4.30
CA LYS A 47 14.80 -1.17 3.74
C LYS A 47 16.03 -1.43 4.61
N GLU A 48 16.71 -0.38 5.06
CA GLU A 48 17.83 -0.48 6.00
C GLU A 48 17.41 -1.18 7.29
N ASN A 49 16.28 -0.79 7.87
CA ASN A 49 15.75 -1.43 9.08
C ASN A 49 15.47 -2.94 8.89
N LEU A 50 14.98 -3.35 7.72
CA LEU A 50 14.78 -4.77 7.41
C LEU A 50 16.11 -5.53 7.25
N VAL A 51 17.14 -4.88 6.72
CA VAL A 51 18.50 -5.45 6.63
C VAL A 51 19.09 -5.62 8.04
N GLU A 52 19.01 -4.60 8.88
CA GLU A 52 19.45 -4.65 10.29
C GLU A 52 18.72 -5.76 11.07
N SER A 53 17.44 -5.95 10.78
CA SER A 53 16.60 -7.00 11.36
C SER A 53 16.83 -8.40 10.76
N ASN A 54 17.89 -8.58 9.94
CA ASN A 54 18.26 -9.85 9.30
C ASN A 54 17.12 -10.51 8.49
N LYS A 55 16.27 -9.71 7.84
CA LYS A 55 15.22 -10.27 6.96
C LYS A 55 15.85 -10.83 5.68
N ALA A 56 15.27 -11.94 5.19
CA ALA A 56 15.73 -12.54 3.95
C ALA A 56 15.59 -11.55 2.76
N PRO A 57 16.56 -11.50 1.82
CA PRO A 57 16.54 -10.56 0.70
C PRO A 57 15.27 -10.63 -0.16
N THR A 58 14.69 -11.82 -0.31
CA THR A 58 13.42 -12.05 -1.02
C THR A 58 12.23 -11.43 -0.30
N THR A 59 12.22 -11.49 1.03
CA THR A 59 11.22 -10.84 1.89
C THR A 59 11.36 -9.33 1.82
N ILE A 60 12.58 -8.80 1.88
CA ILE A 60 12.85 -7.36 1.74
C ILE A 60 12.29 -6.85 0.41
N LYS A 61 12.64 -7.49 -0.71
CA LYS A 61 12.12 -7.10 -2.04
C LYS A 61 10.59 -7.10 -2.09
N SER A 62 9.96 -8.11 -1.49
CA SER A 62 8.49 -8.21 -1.46
C SER A 62 7.88 -7.07 -0.63
N TYR A 63 8.45 -6.79 0.54
CA TYR A 63 7.97 -5.73 1.43
C TYR A 63 8.10 -4.35 0.78
N ILE A 64 9.26 -4.06 0.19
CA ILE A 64 9.50 -2.79 -0.50
C ILE A 64 8.58 -2.62 -1.69
N PHE A 65 8.34 -3.68 -2.47
CA PHE A 65 7.39 -3.65 -3.58
C PHE A 65 5.97 -3.34 -3.11
N ASP A 66 5.49 -4.05 -2.08
CA ASP A 66 4.14 -3.87 -1.56
C ASP A 66 3.93 -2.47 -0.93
N VAL A 67 4.95 -1.94 -0.26
CA VAL A 67 4.94 -0.56 0.28
C VAL A 67 4.92 0.48 -0.83
N LYS A 68 5.76 0.33 -1.86
CA LYS A 68 5.76 1.24 -3.02
C LYS A 68 4.41 1.26 -3.74
N SER A 69 3.80 0.09 -3.91
CA SER A 69 2.46 -0.01 -4.51
C SER A 69 1.38 0.69 -3.69
N PHE A 70 1.49 0.64 -2.37
CA PHE A 70 0.55 1.33 -1.48
C PHE A 70 0.76 2.85 -1.49
N ILE A 71 2.00 3.31 -1.40
CA ILE A 71 2.30 4.75 -1.41
C ILE A 71 1.90 5.34 -2.76
N SER A 72 2.24 4.71 -3.88
CA SER A 72 1.85 5.18 -5.20
C SER A 72 0.32 5.26 -5.36
N PHE A 73 -0.44 4.36 -4.71
CA PHE A 73 -1.91 4.47 -4.65
C PHE A 73 -2.39 5.67 -3.81
N ILE A 74 -1.71 5.99 -2.71
CA ILE A 74 -2.05 7.19 -1.91
C ILE A 74 -1.70 8.47 -2.67
N GLU A 75 -0.56 8.49 -3.35
CA GLU A 75 -0.12 9.69 -4.06
C GLU A 75 -0.90 9.92 -5.35
N SER A 76 -1.46 8.87 -5.97
CA SER A 76 -2.33 9.00 -7.14
C SER A 76 -3.65 9.71 -6.84
N VAL A 77 -4.09 9.73 -5.57
CA VAL A 77 -5.25 10.52 -5.12
C VAL A 77 -4.88 11.95 -4.70
N GLY A 78 -3.64 12.39 -4.99
CA GLY A 78 -3.16 13.76 -4.78
C GLY A 78 -2.61 14.04 -3.38
N ILE A 79 -2.35 13.00 -2.58
CA ILE A 79 -1.81 13.14 -1.22
C ILE A 79 -0.34 12.76 -1.23
N ILE A 80 0.58 13.70 -1.01
CA ILE A 80 2.01 13.40 -0.87
C ILE A 80 2.24 12.62 0.42
N PHE A 81 2.94 11.49 0.33
CA PHE A 81 3.21 10.65 1.49
C PHE A 81 4.42 11.17 2.27
N THR A 82 4.20 11.60 3.52
CA THR A 82 5.25 12.16 4.39
C THR A 82 5.53 11.30 5.62
N GLY A 83 5.22 10.00 5.57
CA GLY A 83 5.46 9.06 6.67
C GLY A 83 4.26 8.72 7.54
N GLU A 84 3.09 9.27 7.24
CA GLU A 84 1.85 8.92 7.94
C GLU A 84 0.78 8.48 6.93
N PHE A 85 0.00 7.48 7.33
CA PHE A 85 -1.25 7.13 6.65
C PHE A 85 -2.32 6.76 7.68
N ASN A 86 -3.59 6.95 7.32
CA ASN A 86 -4.71 6.63 8.19
C ASN A 86 -5.40 5.31 7.80
N ALA A 87 -6.30 4.83 8.67
CA ALA A 87 -7.02 3.58 8.45
C ALA A 87 -7.91 3.61 7.19
N ASN A 88 -8.42 4.78 6.79
CA ASN A 88 -9.24 4.90 5.58
C ASN A 88 -8.39 4.68 4.33
N GLN A 89 -7.23 5.34 4.22
CA GLN A 89 -6.28 5.13 3.11
C GLN A 89 -5.86 3.67 2.97
N TYR A 90 -5.59 3.00 4.11
CA TYR A 90 -5.31 1.56 4.12
C TYR A 90 -6.52 0.73 3.65
N ASN A 91 -7.71 0.99 4.17
CA ASN A 91 -8.92 0.26 3.80
C ASN A 91 -9.30 0.47 2.32
N ASP A 92 -9.14 1.68 1.80
CA ASP A 92 -9.40 2.04 0.41
C ASP A 92 -8.43 1.29 -0.52
N TYR A 93 -7.15 1.21 -0.14
CA TYR A 93 -6.18 0.40 -0.89
C TYR A 93 -6.57 -1.07 -0.92
N ILE A 94 -6.93 -1.67 0.24
CA ILE A 94 -7.34 -3.08 0.28
C ILE A 94 -8.61 -3.32 -0.53
N LYS A 95 -9.58 -2.40 -0.46
CA LYS A 95 -10.80 -2.45 -1.27
C LYS A 95 -10.46 -2.42 -2.75
N ALA A 96 -9.59 -1.51 -3.19
CA ALA A 96 -9.11 -1.47 -4.57
C ALA A 96 -8.46 -2.80 -5.01
N GLN A 97 -7.71 -3.47 -4.13
CA GLN A 97 -7.15 -4.80 -4.46
C GLN A 97 -8.21 -5.90 -4.58
N ILE A 98 -9.29 -5.83 -3.80
CA ILE A 98 -10.42 -6.75 -3.89
C ILE A 98 -11.20 -6.51 -5.18
N ASP A 99 -11.44 -5.24 -5.52
CA ASP A 99 -12.15 -4.82 -6.73
C ASP A 99 -11.36 -5.21 -8.00
N LEU A 100 -10.03 -5.29 -7.91
CA LEU A 100 -9.13 -5.83 -8.94
C LEU A 100 -9.01 -7.38 -8.95
N GLU A 101 -9.83 -8.07 -8.17
CA GLU A 101 -9.86 -9.54 -8.06
C GLU A 101 -8.50 -10.18 -7.70
N ILE A 102 -7.66 -9.45 -6.96
CA ILE A 102 -6.37 -9.97 -6.51
C ILE A 102 -6.60 -11.14 -5.55
N LYS A 103 -5.82 -12.21 -5.73
CA LYS A 103 -5.91 -13.43 -4.91
C LYS A 103 -5.85 -13.10 -3.41
N PRO A 104 -6.73 -13.68 -2.57
CA PRO A 104 -6.75 -13.41 -1.13
C PRO A 104 -5.40 -13.68 -0.42
N THR A 105 -4.63 -14.66 -0.92
CA THR A 105 -3.28 -14.96 -0.41
C THR A 105 -2.28 -13.84 -0.67
N THR A 106 -2.40 -13.14 -1.80
CA THR A 106 -1.60 -11.95 -2.13
C THR A 106 -2.02 -10.76 -1.28
N ILE A 107 -3.33 -10.55 -1.09
CA ILE A 107 -3.86 -9.48 -0.21
C ILE A 107 -3.36 -9.69 1.23
N LYS A 108 -3.37 -10.93 1.73
CA LYS A 108 -2.82 -11.27 3.06
C LYS A 108 -1.32 -10.95 3.16
N LYS A 109 -0.53 -11.27 2.13
CA LYS A 109 0.90 -10.94 2.09
C LYS A 109 1.12 -9.43 2.12
N ARG A 110 0.40 -8.68 1.29
CA ARG A 110 0.45 -7.21 1.26
C ARG A 110 0.08 -6.59 2.60
N ARG A 111 -1.00 -7.06 3.24
CA ARG A 111 -1.38 -6.63 4.60
C ARG A 111 -0.24 -6.82 5.59
N ASN A 112 0.43 -7.98 5.56
CA ASN A 112 1.57 -8.24 6.43
C ASN A 112 2.74 -7.29 6.15
N SER A 113 3.06 -7.02 4.88
CA SER A 113 4.09 -6.05 4.51
C SER A 113 3.76 -4.64 5.00
N LEU A 114 2.51 -4.18 4.82
CA LEU A 114 2.06 -2.88 5.31
C LEU A 114 2.03 -2.80 6.84
N GLN A 115 1.69 -3.89 7.52
CA GLN A 115 1.80 -3.95 8.97
C GLN A 115 3.24 -3.75 9.45
N GLN A 116 4.20 -4.45 8.83
CA GLN A 116 5.62 -4.30 9.18
C GLN A 116 6.12 -2.88 8.90
N TYR A 117 5.65 -2.28 7.80
CA TYR A 117 5.94 -0.88 7.51
C TYR A 117 5.35 0.07 8.56
N ASN A 118 4.11 -0.15 9.00
CA ASN A 118 3.47 0.68 10.01
C ASN A 118 4.16 0.59 11.38
N ILE A 119 4.62 -0.60 11.78
CA ILE A 119 5.46 -0.79 12.97
C ILE A 119 6.78 -0.02 12.83
N PHE A 120 7.40 -0.07 11.66
CA PHE A 120 8.61 0.72 11.39
C PHE A 120 8.36 2.23 11.53
N LEU A 121 7.26 2.75 10.94
CA LEU A 121 6.92 4.18 11.02
C LEU A 121 6.71 4.63 12.47
N GLU A 122 6.06 3.80 13.29
CA GLU A 122 5.88 4.07 14.71
C GLU A 122 7.22 4.05 15.47
N SER A 123 8.08 3.07 15.19
CA SER A 123 9.43 2.98 15.81
C SER A 123 10.33 4.18 15.50
N LYS A 124 10.16 4.79 14.32
CA LYS A 124 10.88 5.98 13.87
C LYS A 124 10.16 7.29 14.20
N LYS A 125 9.02 7.23 14.91
CA LYS A 125 8.18 8.38 15.29
C LYS A 125 7.60 9.16 14.10
N TYR A 126 7.46 8.52 12.94
CA TYR A 126 6.67 9.07 11.83
C TYR A 126 5.16 8.98 12.11
N MET A 127 4.73 7.99 12.91
CA MET A 127 3.34 7.82 13.32
C MET A 127 3.23 7.64 14.83
N ASN A 128 2.11 8.11 15.40
CA ASN A 128 1.81 7.99 16.84
C ASN A 128 1.22 6.63 17.23
N SER A 129 0.80 5.81 16.27
CA SER A 129 0.18 4.51 16.55
C SER A 129 0.22 3.56 15.37
N VAL A 130 0.30 2.26 15.66
CA VAL A 130 0.10 1.19 14.68
C VAL A 130 -1.41 1.02 14.42
N ILE A 131 -1.84 1.31 13.20
CA ILE A 131 -3.22 1.19 12.72
C ILE A 131 -3.52 -0.18 12.12
N ILE A 132 -2.52 -0.87 11.55
CA ILE A 132 -2.69 -2.24 11.02
C ILE A 132 -2.37 -3.24 12.13
N ILE A 133 -3.34 -3.48 13.00
CA ILE A 133 -3.22 -4.48 14.05
C ILE A 133 -3.68 -5.82 13.48
N SER A 134 -2.75 -6.76 13.32
CA SER A 134 -3.16 -8.16 13.22
C SER A 134 -3.81 -8.54 14.56
N LYS A 135 -5.13 -8.69 14.59
CA LYS A 135 -5.78 -9.43 15.66
C LYS A 135 -5.22 -10.85 15.60
N ASN A 136 -4.19 -11.12 16.39
CA ASN A 136 -4.08 -12.45 16.97
C ASN A 136 -5.32 -12.56 17.86
N ASP A 137 -6.14 -13.59 17.63
CA ASP A 137 -7.14 -14.07 18.58
C ASP A 137 -6.44 -14.50 19.88
N GLY A 138 -5.99 -13.53 20.66
CA GLY A 138 -5.76 -13.64 22.08
C GLY A 138 -7.03 -13.13 22.74
N LEU A 139 -8.04 -14.00 22.84
CA LEU A 139 -9.14 -13.82 23.79
C LEU A 139 -8.55 -13.33 25.12
N PRO A 140 -9.05 -12.24 25.72
CA PRO A 140 -8.76 -11.99 27.11
C PRO A 140 -9.42 -13.13 27.90
N ILE A 141 -8.62 -14.05 28.42
CA ILE A 141 -9.06 -14.98 29.46
C ILE A 141 -9.21 -14.11 30.72
N LYS A 142 -10.44 -13.67 30.97
CA LYS A 142 -10.89 -13.25 32.30
C LYS A 142 -11.73 -14.36 32.89
#